data_AF-A0A952HY21-F1
#
_entry.id   AF-A0A952HY21-F1
#
_cell.length_a   1.000
_cell.length_b   1.000
_cell.length_c   1.000
_cell.angle_alpha   90.00
_cell.angle_beta   90.00
_cell.angle_gamma   90.00
#
_symmetry.space_group_name_H-M   'P 1'
#
loop_
_entity.id
_entity.type
_entity.pdbx_description
1 polymer ?
#
loop_
_entity_poly.entity_id
_entity_poly.type
_entity_poly.pdbx_seq_one_letter_code
_entity_poly.pdbx_strand_id
1 'polypeptide(L)'
;MDYSRASFALSFSCCWLALLCSTTSQAQTAPITANDADGDQIVDTIDVDDDNDGIPDNLEIDANGSDLDTDGDGIVNRLDLDSDNDGLLDWQESGAVISIDFSSVRIVGGRLLGDVGLNGLINRLESPADTGNLRYALVHSDADGIPDVIDLDADNDGQPDLLEAAVSPDLDADGDARIDAPPGTVGVDGILDVLQTTNDVTCCDVNGDGVDDPLPVNTDLADLPDFQDLDSDNDSTSDLVELGGRDADGDGRVDNFFDSSPVPDGMDDVLLRIPLTSTDINGNGVPDQLDPFAVGHVQPGETPDDLPMNPEDGEDSEADTTGEPELAPDSDSSGSQSPTNETDDSSAGNEPLEDSSVGLVQTGANASGCSIGGTSIDLLLPLLALLSIAVLGWRMTLRRVR
;
A
#
# COMPACT_ATOMS: atom_id res chain seq x y z
N MET A 1 -65.49 70.81 16.04
CA MET A 1 -65.04 72.13 16.52
C MET A 1 -64.09 71.90 17.66
N ASP A 2 -62.98 72.64 17.62
CA ASP A 2 -62.03 72.96 18.67
C ASP A 2 -61.07 71.90 19.25
N TYR A 3 -59.83 72.11 18.81
CA TYR A 3 -58.56 71.93 19.51
C TYR A 3 -58.61 72.32 21.00
N SER A 4 -57.84 71.63 21.86
CA SER A 4 -56.54 72.16 22.31
C SER A 4 -55.95 71.36 23.48
N ARG A 5 -54.60 71.27 23.47
CA ARG A 5 -53.65 71.07 24.58
C ARG A 5 -53.54 69.67 25.21
N ALA A 6 -52.40 69.24 25.75
CA ALA A 6 -50.96 69.46 25.59
C ALA A 6 -50.33 68.73 26.80
N SER A 7 -49.10 68.23 26.61
CA SER A 7 -48.08 67.97 27.65
C SER A 7 -48.06 66.61 28.37
N PHE A 8 -47.01 65.85 28.03
CA PHE A 8 -46.00 65.23 28.92
C PHE A 8 -46.47 64.39 30.13
N ALA A 9 -46.14 63.10 30.12
CA ALA A 9 -45.24 62.47 31.11
C ALA A 9 -45.03 60.97 30.82
N LEU A 10 -43.90 60.50 31.35
CA LEU A 10 -43.18 59.25 31.10
C LEU A 10 -43.82 58.02 31.80
N SER A 11 -43.55 56.85 31.21
CA SER A 11 -43.29 55.54 31.86
C SER A 11 -44.36 54.44 31.87
N PHE A 12 -43.79 53.23 31.75
CA PHE A 12 -44.25 51.86 32.06
C PHE A 12 -44.97 51.00 31.00
N SER A 13 -44.27 49.89 30.71
CA SER A 13 -44.80 48.51 30.65
C SER A 13 -45.10 47.90 29.29
N CYS A 14 -44.24 46.98 28.86
CA CYS A 14 -44.49 45.54 28.62
C CYS A 14 -43.36 45.04 27.69
N CYS A 15 -42.43 44.22 28.17
CA CYS A 15 -42.59 42.77 28.37
C CYS A 15 -42.86 42.04 27.04
N TRP A 16 -42.10 40.96 26.84
CA TRP A 16 -42.09 40.02 25.70
C TRP A 16 -41.18 40.38 24.53
N LEU A 17 -39.91 39.99 24.64
CA LEU A 17 -39.29 39.31 23.51
C LEU A 17 -38.48 38.11 24.01
N ALA A 18 -38.83 36.97 23.43
CA ALA A 18 -38.53 35.64 23.88
C ALA A 18 -37.03 35.37 24.03
N LEU A 19 -36.70 34.76 25.17
CA LEU A 19 -35.49 34.00 25.40
C LEU A 19 -35.55 32.74 24.52
N LEU A 20 -35.23 32.87 23.23
CA LEU A 20 -34.76 31.73 22.44
C LEU A 20 -33.28 31.59 22.77
N CYS A 21 -33.04 30.77 23.78
CA CYS A 21 -31.75 30.20 24.08
C CYS A 21 -31.27 29.48 22.81
N SER A 22 -30.37 30.11 22.07
CA SER A 22 -29.53 29.43 21.09
C SER A 22 -28.64 28.49 21.90
N THR A 23 -29.05 27.24 22.10
CA THR A 23 -28.09 26.18 22.33
C THR A 23 -27.35 26.02 21.01
N THR A 24 -26.25 26.76 20.87
CA THR A 24 -25.17 26.36 19.99
C THR A 24 -24.83 24.93 20.40
N SER A 25 -25.21 23.96 19.56
CA SER A 25 -24.55 22.66 19.55
C SER A 25 -23.12 22.98 19.18
N GLN A 26 -22.28 23.27 20.17
CA GLN A 26 -20.87 23.03 20.04
C GLN A 26 -20.82 21.54 19.70
N ALA A 27 -20.30 21.19 18.53
CA ALA A 27 -19.75 19.86 18.35
C ALA A 27 -18.85 19.67 19.57
N GLN A 28 -19.27 18.80 20.47
CA GLN A 28 -18.41 18.35 21.53
C GLN A 28 -17.29 17.65 20.77
N THR A 29 -16.16 18.34 20.58
CA THR A 29 -14.92 17.66 20.28
C THR A 29 -14.84 16.59 21.34
N ALA A 30 -14.97 15.33 20.93
CA ALA A 30 -14.74 14.20 21.82
C ALA A 30 -13.42 14.51 22.54
N PRO A 31 -13.30 14.23 23.85
CA PRO A 31 -11.98 14.20 24.43
C PRO A 31 -11.17 13.28 23.53
N ILE A 32 -10.09 13.80 22.93
CA ILE A 32 -9.04 12.95 22.35
C ILE A 32 -8.67 12.01 23.49
N THR A 33 -9.08 10.76 23.38
CA THR A 33 -8.56 9.72 24.23
C THR A 33 -7.08 9.70 23.90
N ALA A 34 -6.24 10.01 24.90
CA ALA A 34 -4.81 9.89 24.70
C ALA A 34 -4.52 8.39 24.72
N ASN A 35 -3.69 7.89 23.77
CA ASN A 35 -3.36 6.46 23.63
C ASN A 35 -4.58 5.67 23.11
N ASP A 36 -4.91 5.95 21.84
CA ASP A 36 -6.07 5.50 21.04
C ASP A 36 -5.59 5.66 19.58
N ALA A 37 -4.85 4.66 19.09
CA ALA A 37 -4.06 4.76 17.86
C ALA A 37 -4.93 4.75 16.59
N ASP A 38 -5.95 3.91 16.56
CA ASP A 38 -6.93 3.82 15.47
C ASP A 38 -8.07 4.86 15.52
N GLY A 39 -8.27 5.52 16.65
CA GLY A 39 -9.32 6.53 16.84
C GLY A 39 -10.73 5.97 17.00
N ASP A 40 -10.89 4.70 17.37
CA ASP A 40 -12.20 4.05 17.54
C ASP A 40 -12.92 4.45 18.85
N GLN A 41 -12.21 5.17 19.75
CA GLN A 41 -12.59 5.63 21.11
C GLN A 41 -12.41 4.59 22.22
N ILE A 42 -11.75 3.49 21.93
CA ILE A 42 -11.18 2.54 22.88
C ILE A 42 -9.70 2.91 23.02
N VAL A 43 -9.14 2.66 24.19
CA VAL A 43 -7.76 3.05 24.47
C VAL A 43 -6.89 1.82 24.31
N ASP A 44 -5.69 1.97 23.75
CA ASP A 44 -4.82 0.84 23.40
C ASP A 44 -4.63 -0.15 24.57
N THR A 45 -4.60 0.34 25.81
CA THR A 45 -4.52 -0.54 27.00
C THR A 45 -5.72 -1.50 27.24
N ILE A 46 -6.81 -1.33 26.51
CA ILE A 46 -8.08 -2.08 26.58
C ILE A 46 -8.47 -2.63 25.21
N ASP A 47 -8.03 -1.95 24.15
CA ASP A 47 -8.15 -2.47 22.80
C ASP A 47 -7.45 -3.82 22.69
N VAL A 48 -7.89 -4.61 21.72
CA VAL A 48 -7.27 -5.89 21.38
C VAL A 48 -6.69 -5.86 19.97
N ASP A 49 -6.89 -4.77 19.24
CA ASP A 49 -6.49 -4.49 17.86
C ASP A 49 -6.23 -2.97 17.80
N ASP A 50 -5.06 -2.57 18.30
CA ASP A 50 -4.71 -1.18 18.59
C ASP A 50 -4.72 -0.29 17.34
N ASP A 51 -4.51 -0.85 16.15
CA ASP A 51 -4.47 -0.12 14.89
C ASP A 51 -5.59 -0.43 13.88
N ASN A 52 -6.48 -1.38 14.19
CA ASN A 52 -7.63 -1.72 13.36
C ASN A 52 -7.25 -2.17 11.95
N ASP A 53 -6.13 -2.87 11.82
CA ASP A 53 -5.80 -3.70 10.65
C ASP A 53 -6.61 -5.03 10.67
N GLY A 54 -7.19 -5.39 11.83
CA GLY A 54 -7.99 -6.60 12.00
C GLY A 54 -7.22 -7.78 12.59
N ILE A 55 -5.92 -7.65 12.80
CA ILE A 55 -5.08 -8.60 13.51
C ILE A 55 -5.06 -8.18 15.00
N PRO A 56 -5.38 -9.10 15.92
CA PRO A 56 -5.32 -8.75 17.34
C PRO A 56 -3.88 -8.69 17.84
N ASP A 57 -3.52 -7.67 18.65
CA ASP A 57 -2.14 -7.40 19.13
C ASP A 57 -1.42 -8.63 19.69
N ASN A 58 -2.18 -9.58 20.26
CA ASN A 58 -1.63 -10.79 20.83
C ASN A 58 -1.09 -11.78 19.77
N LEU A 59 -1.31 -11.51 18.49
CA LEU A 59 -0.81 -12.26 17.33
C LEU A 59 0.39 -11.54 16.67
N GLU A 60 0.65 -10.27 16.99
CA GLU A 60 1.73 -9.44 16.41
C GLU A 60 2.89 -9.19 17.40
N ILE A 61 2.98 -10.05 18.42
CA ILE A 61 4.04 -10.02 19.41
C ILE A 61 4.91 -11.27 19.31
N ASP A 62 6.15 -11.16 19.77
CA ASP A 62 7.08 -12.29 19.79
C ASP A 62 6.56 -13.43 20.70
N ALA A 63 7.19 -14.61 20.59
CA ALA A 63 6.85 -15.77 21.42
C ALA A 63 7.00 -15.55 22.95
N ASN A 64 7.66 -14.46 23.38
CA ASN A 64 7.81 -14.07 24.79
C ASN A 64 6.75 -13.03 25.23
N GLY A 65 5.92 -12.55 24.30
CA GLY A 65 4.92 -11.52 24.49
C GLY A 65 5.50 -10.11 24.58
N SER A 66 6.58 -9.84 23.83
CA SER A 66 7.16 -8.51 23.65
C SER A 66 6.83 -7.99 22.25
N ASP A 67 6.59 -6.68 22.15
CA ASP A 67 6.36 -5.98 20.88
C ASP A 67 7.46 -6.36 19.86
N LEU A 68 7.00 -6.72 18.66
CA LEU A 68 7.83 -6.96 17.48
C LEU A 68 7.82 -5.68 16.61
N ASP A 69 8.86 -5.51 15.82
CA ASP A 69 9.09 -4.42 14.87
C ASP A 69 9.88 -5.13 13.74
N THR A 70 9.13 -5.71 12.81
CA THR A 70 9.64 -6.71 11.84
C THR A 70 10.56 -6.06 10.82
N ASP A 71 10.17 -4.91 10.29
CA ASP A 71 10.88 -4.13 9.28
C ASP A 71 11.92 -3.15 9.87
N GLY A 72 11.82 -2.82 11.15
CA GLY A 72 12.80 -2.00 11.87
C GLY A 72 12.63 -0.50 11.67
N ASP A 73 11.46 -0.03 11.25
CA ASP A 73 11.20 1.40 11.02
C ASP A 73 10.99 2.20 12.33
N GLY A 74 10.76 1.48 13.44
CA GLY A 74 10.56 2.00 14.79
C GLY A 74 9.10 2.12 15.23
N ILE A 75 8.16 1.67 14.42
CA ILE A 75 6.78 1.33 14.77
C ILE A 75 6.76 -0.17 15.08
N VAL A 76 5.87 -0.58 15.97
CA VAL A 76 5.79 -2.00 16.38
C VAL A 76 4.60 -2.59 15.66
N ASN A 77 4.66 -3.85 15.24
CA ASN A 77 3.65 -4.49 14.37
C ASN A 77 2.21 -4.20 14.81
N ARG A 78 1.87 -4.34 16.11
CA ARG A 78 0.54 -3.97 16.66
C ARG A 78 0.14 -2.47 16.59
N LEU A 79 0.92 -1.64 15.92
CA LEU A 79 0.67 -0.22 15.63
C LEU A 79 1.01 0.12 14.17
N ASP A 80 1.44 -0.89 13.41
CA ASP A 80 1.93 -0.82 12.04
C ASP A 80 0.86 -1.41 11.13
N LEU A 81 0.63 -0.79 9.97
CA LEU A 81 -0.35 -1.31 9.02
C LEU A 81 0.29 -2.08 7.86
N ASP A 82 1.62 -2.10 7.80
CA ASP A 82 2.47 -2.73 6.79
C ASP A 82 3.73 -3.25 7.51
N SER A 83 3.54 -4.29 8.33
CA SER A 83 4.48 -4.78 9.34
C SER A 83 5.84 -5.19 8.76
N ASP A 84 5.90 -5.61 7.50
CA ASP A 84 7.15 -5.94 6.83
C ASP A 84 7.56 -4.96 5.71
N ASN A 85 6.76 -3.92 5.47
CA ASN A 85 7.05 -2.83 4.56
C ASN A 85 7.31 -3.31 3.13
N ASP A 86 6.53 -4.27 2.67
CA ASP A 86 6.59 -4.79 1.32
C ASP A 86 5.59 -4.08 0.38
N GLY A 87 4.67 -3.27 0.92
CA GLY A 87 3.66 -2.51 0.19
C GLY A 87 2.28 -3.17 0.14
N LEU A 88 2.11 -4.35 0.72
CA LEU A 88 0.84 -4.95 1.10
C LEU A 88 0.55 -4.59 2.57
N LEU A 89 -0.70 -4.29 2.87
CA LEU A 89 -1.09 -4.03 4.26
C LEU A 89 -1.40 -5.34 4.96
N ASP A 90 -1.11 -5.43 6.26
CA ASP A 90 -1.34 -6.62 7.09
C ASP A 90 -2.76 -7.19 6.92
N TRP A 91 -3.77 -6.32 6.84
CA TRP A 91 -5.16 -6.75 6.65
C TRP A 91 -5.44 -7.39 5.29
N GLN A 92 -4.68 -7.00 4.26
CA GLN A 92 -4.71 -7.55 2.91
C GLN A 92 -4.15 -8.97 2.88
N GLU A 93 -3.14 -9.27 3.69
CA GLU A 93 -2.45 -10.56 3.71
C GLU A 93 -3.00 -11.53 4.77
N SER A 94 -3.56 -11.00 5.87
CA SER A 94 -4.08 -11.77 7.00
C SER A 94 -5.16 -12.82 6.69
N GLY A 95 -5.69 -12.84 5.46
CA GLY A 95 -6.78 -13.72 5.01
C GLY A 95 -8.17 -13.16 5.29
N ALA A 96 -8.25 -11.96 5.88
CA ALA A 96 -9.50 -11.25 6.08
C ALA A 96 -10.21 -11.03 4.73
N VAL A 97 -9.48 -10.57 3.70
CA VAL A 97 -9.97 -10.24 2.34
C VAL A 97 -10.75 -11.39 1.70
N ILE A 98 -10.25 -12.61 1.86
CA ILE A 98 -10.81 -13.81 1.23
C ILE A 98 -11.98 -14.38 2.05
N SER A 99 -11.91 -14.25 3.38
CA SER A 99 -12.83 -14.93 4.30
C SER A 99 -14.02 -14.10 4.75
N ILE A 100 -13.91 -12.77 4.66
CA ILE A 100 -14.88 -11.82 5.20
C ILE A 100 -15.55 -11.04 4.07
N ASP A 101 -16.85 -10.76 4.23
CA ASP A 101 -17.55 -9.83 3.34
C ASP A 101 -17.41 -8.40 3.88
N PHE A 102 -16.64 -7.58 3.15
CA PHE A 102 -16.30 -6.20 3.47
C PHE A 102 -17.44 -5.21 3.18
N SER A 103 -18.63 -5.64 2.75
CA SER A 103 -19.73 -4.70 2.45
C SER A 103 -20.18 -3.83 3.64
N SER A 104 -19.85 -4.23 4.87
CA SER A 104 -20.10 -3.47 6.09
C SER A 104 -18.87 -2.78 6.68
N VAL A 105 -17.69 -3.03 6.12
CA VAL A 105 -16.41 -2.44 6.53
C VAL A 105 -16.07 -1.35 5.53
N ARG A 106 -15.38 -0.30 5.98
CA ARG A 106 -14.78 0.69 5.08
C ARG A 106 -13.29 0.71 5.30
N ILE A 107 -12.54 0.90 4.22
CA ILE A 107 -11.10 1.13 4.28
C ILE A 107 -10.90 2.64 4.22
N VAL A 108 -10.13 3.21 5.16
CA VAL A 108 -9.80 4.64 5.20
C VAL A 108 -8.38 4.80 5.72
N GLY A 109 -7.47 5.26 4.86
CA GLY A 109 -6.06 5.48 5.24
C GLY A 109 -5.41 4.19 5.74
N GLY A 110 -5.49 3.12 4.96
CA GLY A 110 -4.96 1.79 5.32
C GLY A 110 -5.81 1.00 6.30
N ARG A 111 -6.54 1.66 7.21
CA ARG A 111 -7.26 1.00 8.31
C ARG A 111 -8.62 0.45 7.93
N LEU A 112 -9.02 -0.63 8.60
CA LEU A 112 -10.39 -1.13 8.58
C LEU A 112 -11.26 -0.34 9.55
N LEU A 113 -12.45 0.06 9.09
CA LEU A 113 -13.44 0.76 9.91
C LEU A 113 -14.76 0.01 9.91
N GLY A 114 -15.20 -0.39 11.10
CA GLY A 114 -16.45 -1.10 11.32
C GLY A 114 -17.15 -0.72 12.62
N ASP A 115 -18.23 -1.43 12.92
CA ASP A 115 -18.81 -1.37 14.27
C ASP A 115 -17.88 -2.14 15.21
N VAL A 116 -17.30 -1.45 16.17
CA VAL A 116 -16.43 -2.02 17.22
C VAL A 116 -17.22 -2.32 18.51
N GLY A 117 -16.73 -3.28 19.27
CA GLY A 117 -17.31 -3.76 20.53
C GLY A 117 -16.87 -2.97 21.76
N LEU A 118 -16.72 -3.65 22.88
CA LEU A 118 -16.03 -3.17 24.09
C LEU A 118 -14.53 -3.52 24.10
N ASN A 119 -14.12 -4.43 23.21
CA ASN A 119 -12.75 -4.92 23.06
C ASN A 119 -12.02 -4.26 21.88
N GLY A 120 -12.62 -3.35 21.13
CA GLY A 120 -11.98 -2.63 20.03
C GLY A 120 -11.98 -3.37 18.70
N LEU A 121 -11.78 -4.68 18.70
CA LEU A 121 -11.88 -5.48 17.47
C LEU A 121 -13.23 -5.30 16.74
N ILE A 122 -13.15 -5.11 15.43
CA ILE A 122 -14.32 -4.96 14.57
C ILE A 122 -15.22 -6.20 14.68
N ASN A 123 -16.49 -5.99 15.05
CA ASN A 123 -17.47 -7.07 15.26
C ASN A 123 -17.63 -8.00 14.04
N ARG A 124 -17.32 -7.49 12.84
CA ARG A 124 -17.38 -8.26 11.59
C ARG A 124 -16.25 -9.27 11.47
N LEU A 125 -15.12 -9.05 12.14
CA LEU A 125 -13.93 -9.89 12.13
C LEU A 125 -13.97 -10.96 13.23
N GLU A 126 -14.84 -10.82 14.25
CA GLU A 126 -14.90 -11.78 15.37
C GLU A 126 -16.23 -12.55 15.54
N SER A 127 -16.16 -13.72 16.18
CA SER A 127 -17.34 -14.51 16.54
C SER A 127 -17.19 -15.34 17.82
N PRO A 128 -18.07 -15.15 18.81
CA PRO A 128 -19.05 -14.07 18.95
C PRO A 128 -18.41 -12.68 19.06
N ALA A 129 -19.21 -11.62 18.90
CA ALA A 129 -18.81 -10.25 19.21
C ALA A 129 -18.30 -10.12 20.66
N ASP A 130 -17.36 -9.22 20.87
CA ASP A 130 -16.67 -8.91 22.13
C ASP A 130 -15.88 -10.10 22.73
N THR A 131 -15.28 -10.94 21.89
CA THR A 131 -14.50 -12.10 22.36
C THR A 131 -13.06 -12.15 21.90
N GLY A 132 -12.67 -11.38 20.89
CA GLY A 132 -11.34 -11.44 20.28
C GLY A 132 -11.09 -12.73 19.48
N ASN A 133 -12.12 -13.57 19.28
CA ASN A 133 -11.97 -14.78 18.47
C ASN A 133 -12.25 -14.44 17.01
N LEU A 134 -11.19 -14.42 16.19
CA LEU A 134 -11.29 -14.17 14.75
C LEU A 134 -12.20 -15.18 14.04
N ARG A 135 -12.84 -14.68 12.97
CA ARG A 135 -13.65 -15.48 12.03
C ARG A 135 -12.82 -16.11 10.94
N TYR A 136 -11.61 -15.64 10.76
CA TYR A 136 -10.59 -16.17 9.89
C TYR A 136 -9.40 -16.64 10.73
N ALA A 137 -8.45 -17.29 10.07
CA ALA A 137 -7.14 -17.56 10.63
C ALA A 137 -6.15 -16.77 9.78
N LEU A 138 -5.07 -16.29 10.41
CA LEU A 138 -3.95 -15.71 9.67
C LEU A 138 -3.46 -16.74 8.65
N VAL A 139 -3.26 -16.26 7.43
CA VAL A 139 -2.75 -17.07 6.33
C VAL A 139 -1.26 -17.34 6.58
N HIS A 140 -0.85 -18.52 6.16
CA HIS A 140 0.54 -19.00 6.11
C HIS A 140 0.57 -19.75 4.78
N SER A 141 0.67 -19.00 3.69
CA SER A 141 0.50 -19.50 2.32
C SER A 141 1.50 -20.61 2.05
N ASP A 142 2.70 -20.50 2.61
CA ASP A 142 3.72 -21.51 2.46
C ASP A 142 3.82 -22.59 3.55
N ALA A 143 3.26 -22.32 4.72
CA ALA A 143 3.33 -23.14 5.93
C ALA A 143 4.75 -23.40 6.49
N ASP A 144 5.69 -22.48 6.33
CA ASP A 144 7.01 -22.52 6.95
C ASP A 144 7.00 -22.15 8.45
N GLY A 145 5.94 -21.47 8.90
CA GLY A 145 5.73 -21.02 10.27
C GLY A 145 5.81 -19.51 10.48
N ILE A 146 6.03 -18.74 9.41
CA ILE A 146 5.89 -17.29 9.32
C ILE A 146 4.48 -17.00 8.74
N PRO A 147 3.68 -16.12 9.37
CA PRO A 147 2.43 -15.67 8.77
C PRO A 147 2.70 -14.69 7.63
N ASP A 148 1.87 -14.72 6.57
CA ASP A 148 2.03 -13.90 5.36
C ASP A 148 2.30 -12.41 5.67
N VAL A 149 1.60 -11.85 6.67
CA VAL A 149 1.71 -10.44 7.12
C VAL A 149 3.11 -9.97 7.57
N ILE A 150 4.07 -10.88 7.65
CA ILE A 150 5.48 -10.58 7.97
C ILE A 150 6.45 -11.44 7.14
N ASP A 151 5.95 -12.06 6.07
CA ASP A 151 6.66 -12.97 5.19
C ASP A 151 6.94 -12.26 3.87
N LEU A 152 8.22 -12.14 3.49
CA LEU A 152 8.61 -11.39 2.28
C LEU A 152 8.43 -12.19 0.97
N ASP A 153 8.08 -13.47 1.04
CA ASP A 153 7.81 -14.38 -0.09
C ASP A 153 6.76 -15.42 0.39
N ALA A 154 5.53 -14.96 0.57
CA ALA A 154 4.49 -15.64 1.35
C ALA A 154 4.09 -17.00 0.76
N ASP A 155 4.19 -17.18 -0.55
CA ASP A 155 3.92 -18.46 -1.20
C ASP A 155 5.19 -19.28 -1.52
N ASN A 156 6.36 -18.68 -1.34
CA ASN A 156 7.68 -19.26 -1.44
C ASN A 156 8.04 -19.76 -2.85
N ASP A 157 7.58 -19.03 -3.86
CA ASP A 157 7.86 -19.26 -5.28
C ASP A 157 9.16 -18.57 -5.75
N GLY A 158 9.77 -17.74 -4.90
CA GLY A 158 11.04 -17.07 -5.15
C GLY A 158 10.93 -15.67 -5.76
N GLN A 159 9.72 -15.16 -5.96
CA GLN A 159 9.40 -13.76 -6.20
C GLN A 159 9.00 -13.12 -4.88
N PRO A 160 9.57 -11.97 -4.48
CA PRO A 160 9.12 -11.31 -3.27
C PRO A 160 7.74 -10.67 -3.43
N ASP A 161 6.96 -10.67 -2.36
CA ASP A 161 5.61 -10.10 -2.28
C ASP A 161 5.57 -8.64 -2.74
N LEU A 162 6.61 -7.86 -2.39
CA LEU A 162 6.81 -6.48 -2.87
C LEU A 162 6.71 -6.36 -4.40
N LEU A 163 7.30 -7.30 -5.14
CA LEU A 163 7.29 -7.26 -6.60
C LEU A 163 5.90 -7.65 -7.15
N GLU A 164 5.22 -8.58 -6.50
CA GLU A 164 3.90 -9.08 -6.88
C GLU A 164 2.79 -8.08 -6.54
N ALA A 165 2.98 -7.29 -5.49
CA ALA A 165 2.22 -6.08 -5.18
C ALA A 165 2.41 -4.97 -6.23
N ALA A 166 3.31 -5.17 -7.20
CA ALA A 166 3.68 -4.23 -8.25
C ALA A 166 4.37 -2.95 -7.72
N VAL A 167 5.08 -3.06 -6.60
CA VAL A 167 5.94 -1.97 -6.10
C VAL A 167 7.04 -1.70 -7.12
N SER A 168 7.32 -0.42 -7.32
CA SER A 168 8.39 0.02 -8.21
C SER A 168 9.76 -0.45 -7.68
N PRO A 169 10.59 -1.13 -8.51
CA PRO A 169 11.94 -1.58 -8.10
C PRO A 169 12.89 -0.44 -7.70
N ASP A 170 12.58 0.81 -8.05
CA ASP A 170 13.34 1.98 -7.58
C ASP A 170 13.15 2.26 -6.08
N LEU A 171 12.20 1.59 -5.41
CA LEU A 171 11.90 1.74 -3.99
C LEU A 171 12.58 0.70 -3.09
N ASP A 172 13.18 -0.35 -3.66
CA ASP A 172 14.03 -1.32 -2.95
C ASP A 172 15.47 -1.18 -3.52
N ALA A 173 16.21 -0.18 -3.06
CA ALA A 173 17.52 0.13 -3.64
C ALA A 173 18.64 -0.79 -3.13
N ASP A 174 18.47 -1.44 -1.98
CA ASP A 174 19.48 -2.36 -1.43
C ASP A 174 19.17 -3.84 -1.66
N GLY A 175 17.99 -4.16 -2.19
CA GLY A 175 17.59 -5.49 -2.66
C GLY A 175 17.28 -6.42 -1.51
N ASP A 176 16.69 -5.91 -0.44
CA ASP A 176 16.31 -6.68 0.75
C ASP A 176 14.84 -7.08 0.77
N ALA A 177 14.13 -6.89 -0.37
CA ALA A 177 12.72 -7.18 -0.55
C ALA A 177 11.77 -6.34 0.32
N ARG A 178 12.26 -5.23 0.89
CA ARG A 178 11.45 -4.24 1.59
C ARG A 178 11.53 -2.90 0.90
N ILE A 179 10.51 -2.08 1.08
CA ILE A 179 10.51 -0.71 0.61
C ILE A 179 11.47 0.10 1.49
N ASP A 180 12.45 0.76 0.87
CA ASP A 180 13.42 1.61 1.56
C ASP A 180 12.71 2.69 2.41
N ALA A 181 12.87 2.60 3.73
CA ALA A 181 12.29 3.53 4.71
C ALA A 181 13.35 4.45 5.37
N PRO A 182 13.79 5.55 4.73
CA PRO A 182 14.67 6.52 5.38
C PRO A 182 14.06 7.10 6.68
N PRO A 183 14.89 7.47 7.69
CA PRO A 183 14.36 7.99 8.94
C PRO A 183 13.41 9.18 8.78
N GLY A 184 12.16 9.00 9.23
CA GLY A 184 11.11 10.01 9.17
C GLY A 184 10.36 10.07 7.83
N THR A 185 10.40 9.00 7.04
CA THR A 185 9.52 8.78 5.88
C THR A 185 8.42 7.77 6.16
N VAL A 186 8.33 7.25 7.38
CA VAL A 186 7.19 6.46 7.84
C VAL A 186 6.30 7.33 8.71
N GLY A 187 4.98 7.18 8.50
CA GLY A 187 3.91 7.86 9.22
C GLY A 187 3.85 7.51 10.70
N VAL A 188 2.72 7.78 11.33
CA VAL A 188 2.39 7.20 12.65
C VAL A 188 1.62 5.89 12.52
N ASP A 189 1.26 5.53 11.30
CA ASP A 189 0.44 4.40 10.93
C ASP A 189 1.23 3.29 10.22
N GLY A 190 2.57 3.29 10.31
CA GLY A 190 3.40 2.23 9.72
C GLY A 190 3.65 2.34 8.22
N ILE A 191 2.75 3.01 7.51
CA ILE A 191 2.82 3.12 6.06
C ILE A 191 3.87 4.16 5.64
N LEU A 192 4.67 3.82 4.63
CA LEU A 192 5.61 4.78 4.04
C LEU A 192 4.92 5.95 3.33
N ASP A 193 5.45 7.15 3.56
CA ASP A 193 5.07 8.40 2.90
C ASP A 193 5.03 8.28 1.36
N VAL A 194 5.87 7.42 0.78
CA VAL A 194 5.98 7.26 -0.68
C VAL A 194 4.74 6.60 -1.29
N LEU A 195 4.04 5.77 -0.51
CA LEU A 195 2.80 5.10 -0.90
C LEU A 195 1.56 5.98 -0.66
N GLN A 196 1.75 7.18 -0.10
CA GLN A 196 0.67 8.03 0.37
C GLN A 196 0.66 9.39 -0.36
N THR A 197 -0.48 9.77 -0.92
CA THR A 197 -0.65 11.11 -1.50
C THR A 197 -0.77 12.20 -0.42
N THR A 198 -1.33 11.84 0.73
CA THR A 198 -1.39 12.63 1.96
C THR A 198 -1.03 11.73 3.13
N ASN A 199 0.15 11.93 3.69
CA ASN A 199 0.66 11.17 4.83
C ASN A 199 -0.39 11.02 5.96
N ASP A 200 -0.52 9.80 6.48
CA ASP A 200 -1.43 9.37 7.55
C ASP A 200 -2.94 9.57 7.25
N VAL A 201 -3.30 9.73 5.98
CA VAL A 201 -4.69 10.04 5.57
C VAL A 201 -5.16 9.22 4.38
N THR A 202 -4.27 8.88 3.46
CA THR A 202 -4.53 8.11 2.25
C THR A 202 -3.62 6.92 2.20
N CYS A 203 -4.07 5.80 1.66
CA CYS A 203 -3.23 4.65 1.40
C CYS A 203 -3.98 3.64 0.52
N CYS A 204 -3.30 2.80 -0.25
CA CYS A 204 -1.87 2.88 -0.61
C CYS A 204 -1.77 2.87 -2.12
N ASP A 205 -1.02 3.80 -2.71
CA ASP A 205 -0.77 3.90 -4.16
C ASP A 205 0.52 3.13 -4.46
N VAL A 206 0.42 1.80 -4.44
CA VAL A 206 1.55 0.85 -4.46
C VAL A 206 2.26 0.90 -5.81
N ASN A 207 1.48 0.98 -6.89
CA ASN A 207 2.00 1.06 -8.27
C ASN A 207 2.36 2.50 -8.71
N GLY A 208 2.06 3.52 -7.90
CA GLY A 208 2.40 4.92 -8.15
C GLY A 208 1.64 5.59 -9.30
N ASP A 209 0.44 5.10 -9.66
CA ASP A 209 -0.40 5.68 -10.71
C ASP A 209 -1.23 6.89 -10.24
N GLY A 210 -1.22 7.18 -8.93
CA GLY A 210 -1.96 8.25 -8.29
C GLY A 210 -3.34 7.83 -7.76
N VAL A 211 -3.62 6.52 -7.68
CA VAL A 211 -4.86 5.94 -7.18
C VAL A 211 -4.53 4.91 -6.10
N ASP A 212 -5.18 5.03 -4.95
CA ASP A 212 -5.07 4.02 -3.89
C ASP A 212 -5.52 2.63 -4.41
N ASP A 213 -4.75 1.59 -4.08
CA ASP A 213 -4.89 0.17 -4.39
C ASP A 213 -5.48 -0.58 -3.17
N PRO A 214 -6.81 -0.60 -2.98
CA PRO A 214 -7.44 -1.17 -1.79
C PRO A 214 -7.54 -2.70 -1.84
N LEU A 215 -7.02 -3.34 -2.89
CA LEU A 215 -7.04 -4.80 -3.05
C LEU A 215 -5.67 -5.19 -3.60
N PRO A 216 -5.10 -6.31 -3.13
CA PRO A 216 -3.90 -6.88 -3.73
C PRO A 216 -4.06 -7.13 -5.23
N VAL A 217 -2.93 -7.16 -5.92
CA VAL A 217 -2.88 -7.58 -7.32
C VAL A 217 -3.35 -9.04 -7.41
N ASN A 218 -4.17 -9.30 -8.42
CA ASN A 218 -4.63 -10.63 -8.77
C ASN A 218 -4.77 -10.65 -10.30
N THR A 219 -3.85 -11.32 -10.96
CA THR A 219 -3.65 -11.26 -12.40
C THR A 219 -4.78 -11.96 -13.17
N ASP A 220 -5.25 -13.11 -12.68
CA ASP A 220 -6.22 -13.94 -13.38
C ASP A 220 -7.69 -13.75 -12.92
N LEU A 221 -7.88 -13.18 -11.73
CA LEU A 221 -9.13 -12.95 -11.00
C LEU A 221 -9.93 -14.23 -10.65
N ALA A 222 -9.31 -15.41 -10.60
CA ALA A 222 -9.99 -16.68 -10.35
C ALA A 222 -9.74 -17.24 -8.95
N ASP A 223 -8.53 -17.12 -8.43
CA ASP A 223 -8.06 -17.68 -7.15
C ASP A 223 -7.35 -16.65 -6.26
N LEU A 224 -6.15 -16.96 -5.77
CA LEU A 224 -5.51 -16.18 -4.72
C LEU A 224 -4.90 -14.91 -5.34
N PRO A 225 -4.64 -13.86 -4.54
CA PRO A 225 -3.77 -12.78 -4.99
C PRO A 225 -2.40 -13.29 -5.41
N ASP A 226 -1.72 -12.56 -6.29
CA ASP A 226 -0.45 -13.00 -6.90
C ASP A 226 0.57 -13.41 -5.84
N PHE A 227 0.78 -12.62 -4.78
CA PHE A 227 1.70 -12.94 -3.66
C PHE A 227 1.36 -14.21 -2.85
N GLN A 228 0.18 -14.80 -3.06
CA GLN A 228 -0.24 -16.05 -2.43
C GLN A 228 -0.43 -17.18 -3.45
N ASP A 229 -0.18 -16.94 -4.73
CA ASP A 229 -0.54 -17.82 -5.83
C ASP A 229 0.68 -18.29 -6.64
N LEU A 230 0.87 -19.62 -6.63
CA LEU A 230 2.01 -20.26 -7.29
C LEU A 230 1.92 -20.26 -8.83
N ASP A 231 0.82 -19.78 -9.41
CA ASP A 231 0.50 -19.75 -10.85
C ASP A 231 -0.41 -18.52 -11.12
N SER A 232 0.16 -17.32 -11.01
CA SER A 232 -0.54 -16.02 -10.98
C SER A 232 -1.45 -15.76 -12.19
N ASP A 233 -1.09 -16.30 -13.35
CA ASP A 233 -1.87 -16.17 -14.58
C ASP A 233 -2.73 -17.41 -14.93
N ASN A 234 -2.59 -18.47 -14.13
CA ASN A 234 -3.30 -19.73 -14.21
C ASN A 234 -3.12 -20.45 -15.56
N ASP A 235 -1.92 -20.37 -16.15
CA ASP A 235 -1.56 -21.02 -17.41
C ASP A 235 -1.11 -22.50 -17.24
N SER A 236 -1.03 -22.98 -15.99
CA SER A 236 -0.55 -24.31 -15.57
C SER A 236 0.98 -24.46 -15.49
N THR A 237 1.71 -23.37 -15.58
CA THR A 237 3.15 -23.28 -15.28
C THR A 237 3.30 -22.44 -14.02
N SER A 238 4.10 -22.90 -13.05
CA SER A 238 4.26 -22.10 -11.84
C SER A 238 5.16 -20.89 -12.09
N ASP A 239 4.91 -19.82 -11.36
CA ASP A 239 5.63 -18.55 -11.41
C ASP A 239 7.15 -18.77 -11.24
N LEU A 240 7.56 -19.54 -10.22
CA LEU A 240 8.93 -20.02 -10.05
C LEU A 240 9.58 -20.56 -11.33
N VAL A 241 8.87 -21.38 -12.10
CA VAL A 241 9.42 -22.03 -13.31
C VAL A 241 9.58 -21.02 -14.43
N GLU A 242 8.65 -20.08 -14.56
CA GLU A 242 8.66 -19.04 -15.58
C GLU A 242 9.74 -17.99 -15.31
N LEU A 243 9.94 -17.64 -14.04
CA LEU A 243 11.06 -16.85 -13.55
C LEU A 243 12.43 -17.54 -13.73
N GLY A 244 12.44 -18.78 -14.23
CA GLY A 244 13.63 -19.57 -14.55
C GLY A 244 14.22 -20.31 -13.35
N GLY A 245 13.45 -20.39 -12.27
CA GLY A 245 13.73 -21.17 -11.08
C GLY A 245 13.72 -22.67 -11.33
N ARG A 246 14.11 -23.42 -10.30
CA ARG A 246 14.17 -24.88 -10.33
C ARG A 246 13.13 -25.42 -9.38
N ASP A 247 12.19 -26.15 -9.94
CA ASP A 247 11.22 -26.95 -9.21
C ASP A 247 11.45 -28.46 -9.49
N ALA A 248 12.17 -29.17 -8.62
CA ALA A 248 12.50 -30.57 -8.83
C ALA A 248 11.44 -31.56 -8.33
N ASP A 249 10.57 -31.18 -7.39
CA ASP A 249 9.50 -32.02 -6.87
C ASP A 249 8.10 -31.65 -7.37
N GLY A 250 7.96 -30.55 -8.10
CA GLY A 250 6.78 -30.17 -8.86
C GLY A 250 5.72 -29.49 -8.01
N ASP A 251 6.12 -28.78 -6.94
CA ASP A 251 5.21 -28.11 -6.03
C ASP A 251 5.13 -26.59 -6.21
N GLY A 252 5.83 -26.05 -7.21
CA GLY A 252 5.83 -24.62 -7.52
C GLY A 252 6.78 -23.77 -6.67
N ARG A 253 7.52 -24.36 -5.73
CA ARG A 253 8.27 -23.61 -4.71
C ARG A 253 9.78 -23.79 -4.75
N VAL A 254 10.46 -22.84 -4.10
CA VAL A 254 11.93 -22.80 -4.09
C VAL A 254 12.52 -24.06 -3.44
N ASP A 255 13.17 -24.86 -4.29
CA ASP A 255 13.88 -26.06 -3.91
C ASP A 255 15.11 -25.78 -3.00
N ASN A 256 15.19 -26.47 -1.86
CA ASN A 256 16.26 -26.28 -0.87
C ASN A 256 16.30 -24.87 -0.27
N PHE A 257 15.11 -24.28 -0.07
CA PHE A 257 14.89 -23.03 0.65
C PHE A 257 15.84 -22.85 1.84
N PHE A 258 16.45 -21.66 1.90
CA PHE A 258 17.42 -21.31 2.92
C PHE A 258 17.23 -19.87 3.39
N ASP A 259 16.49 -19.72 4.47
CA ASP A 259 16.47 -18.52 5.31
C ASP A 259 17.36 -18.73 6.55
N SER A 260 18.43 -17.96 6.64
CA SER A 260 19.36 -17.96 7.77
C SER A 260 19.58 -16.58 8.37
N SER A 261 18.66 -15.65 8.10
CA SER A 261 18.64 -14.33 8.67
C SER A 261 18.52 -14.40 10.21
N PRO A 262 18.96 -13.36 10.95
CA PRO A 262 18.86 -13.36 12.41
C PRO A 262 17.43 -13.48 12.94
N VAL A 263 16.45 -12.98 12.16
CA VAL A 263 15.01 -13.09 12.35
C VAL A 263 14.47 -13.59 11.01
N PRO A 264 14.07 -14.87 10.91
CA PRO A 264 13.48 -15.41 9.69
C PRO A 264 12.38 -14.50 9.15
N ASP A 265 12.50 -14.17 7.87
CA ASP A 265 11.67 -13.22 7.13
C ASP A 265 11.02 -13.87 5.90
N GLY A 266 11.12 -15.19 5.76
CA GLY A 266 10.37 -15.98 4.77
C GLY A 266 10.93 -15.95 3.35
N MET A 267 11.87 -15.04 3.08
CA MET A 267 12.58 -14.98 1.80
C MET A 267 13.87 -15.83 1.76
N ASP A 268 14.14 -16.46 0.62
CA ASP A 268 15.38 -17.24 0.42
C ASP A 268 16.63 -16.33 0.32
N ASP A 269 17.59 -16.49 1.24
CA ASP A 269 18.85 -15.72 1.30
C ASP A 269 19.67 -15.76 0.00
N VAL A 270 19.55 -16.85 -0.78
CA VAL A 270 20.25 -16.99 -2.06
C VAL A 270 19.56 -16.16 -3.13
N LEU A 271 18.23 -16.11 -3.14
CA LEU A 271 17.42 -15.34 -4.09
C LEU A 271 17.45 -13.84 -3.80
N LEU A 272 17.51 -13.39 -2.54
CA LEU A 272 17.80 -11.97 -2.22
C LEU A 272 19.10 -11.49 -2.88
N ARG A 273 20.10 -12.37 -2.92
CA ARG A 273 21.41 -12.03 -3.51
C ARG A 273 21.48 -12.22 -5.02
N ILE A 274 20.73 -13.18 -5.54
CA ILE A 274 20.70 -13.54 -6.95
C ILE A 274 19.23 -13.73 -7.35
N PRO A 275 18.49 -12.63 -7.55
CA PRO A 275 17.07 -12.71 -7.86
C PRO A 275 16.81 -13.47 -9.14
N LEU A 276 15.64 -14.11 -9.20
CA LEU A 276 15.14 -14.66 -10.44
C LEU A 276 14.87 -13.53 -11.44
N THR A 277 14.74 -13.88 -12.72
CA THR A 277 14.57 -12.87 -13.77
C THR A 277 13.29 -13.14 -14.52
N SER A 278 12.37 -12.18 -14.49
CA SER A 278 11.19 -12.15 -15.36
C SER A 278 11.58 -12.42 -16.81
N THR A 279 11.00 -13.45 -17.41
CA THR A 279 11.07 -13.70 -18.84
C THR A 279 9.87 -13.06 -19.55
N ASP A 280 10.03 -12.80 -20.84
CA ASP A 280 8.94 -12.39 -21.74
C ASP A 280 9.20 -13.12 -23.06
N ILE A 281 8.74 -14.36 -23.13
CA ILE A 281 9.06 -15.29 -24.21
C ILE A 281 8.43 -14.84 -25.54
N ASN A 282 7.27 -14.20 -25.47
CA ASN A 282 6.50 -13.81 -26.65
C ASN A 282 6.77 -12.35 -27.09
N GLY A 283 7.46 -11.56 -26.25
CA GLY A 283 7.93 -10.21 -26.52
C GLY A 283 6.82 -9.15 -26.47
N ASN A 284 5.72 -9.39 -25.75
CA ASN A 284 4.59 -8.47 -25.67
C ASN A 284 4.75 -7.39 -24.57
N GLY A 285 5.79 -7.51 -23.74
CA GLY A 285 6.09 -6.59 -22.64
C GLY A 285 5.36 -6.89 -21.34
N VAL A 286 4.68 -8.04 -21.23
CA VAL A 286 4.15 -8.60 -19.99
C VAL A 286 5.09 -9.74 -19.56
N PRO A 287 5.53 -9.79 -18.30
CA PRO A 287 6.27 -10.95 -17.78
C PRO A 287 5.50 -12.25 -17.97
N ASP A 288 6.20 -13.35 -18.24
CA ASP A 288 5.58 -14.64 -18.54
C ASP A 288 4.66 -15.11 -17.40
N GLN A 289 5.08 -14.95 -16.13
CA GLN A 289 4.27 -15.33 -14.96
C GLN A 289 2.98 -14.51 -14.77
N LEU A 290 2.81 -13.44 -15.55
CA LEU A 290 1.61 -12.60 -15.54
C LEU A 290 0.87 -12.63 -16.90
N ASP A 291 1.29 -13.50 -17.82
CA ASP A 291 0.75 -13.56 -19.19
C ASP A 291 0.23 -14.96 -19.52
N PRO A 292 -1.09 -15.19 -19.46
CA PRO A 292 -1.69 -16.51 -19.67
C PRO A 292 -1.56 -17.03 -21.12
N PHE A 293 -0.88 -16.26 -21.99
CA PHE A 293 -0.52 -16.61 -23.35
C PHE A 293 1.00 -16.70 -23.58
N ALA A 294 1.81 -16.74 -22.51
CA ALA A 294 3.24 -16.99 -22.53
C ALA A 294 3.53 -18.45 -22.94
N VAL A 295 3.36 -18.77 -24.22
CA VAL A 295 3.54 -20.16 -24.69
C VAL A 295 5.01 -20.56 -24.68
N GLY A 296 5.49 -21.11 -23.56
CA GLY A 296 6.88 -21.52 -23.33
C GLY A 296 7.07 -22.89 -22.69
N HIS A 297 6.18 -23.33 -21.80
CA HIS A 297 6.30 -24.61 -21.09
C HIS A 297 5.24 -25.63 -21.51
N VAL A 298 5.07 -25.81 -22.82
CA VAL A 298 4.18 -26.82 -23.41
C VAL A 298 4.43 -28.20 -22.80
N GLN A 299 3.48 -28.67 -21.99
CA GLN A 299 3.29 -30.09 -21.65
C GLN A 299 3.41 -30.91 -22.95
N PRO A 300 4.21 -31.99 -23.00
CA PRO A 300 4.48 -32.69 -24.26
C PRO A 300 3.21 -33.34 -24.82
N GLY A 301 2.51 -32.63 -25.71
CA GLY A 301 1.29 -33.16 -26.32
C GLY A 301 0.43 -32.20 -27.15
N GLU A 302 0.50 -30.89 -26.95
CA GLU A 302 -0.40 -29.96 -27.63
C GLU A 302 0.28 -29.24 -28.81
N THR A 303 -0.38 -29.24 -29.97
CA THR A 303 0.14 -28.64 -31.20
C THR A 303 -0.39 -27.21 -31.37
N PRO A 304 0.39 -26.27 -31.94
CA PRO A 304 0.05 -24.83 -32.01
C PRO A 304 -1.18 -24.42 -32.85
N ASP A 305 -2.03 -25.36 -33.26
CA ASP A 305 -3.10 -25.11 -34.24
C ASP A 305 -4.45 -24.70 -33.60
N ASP A 306 -4.57 -24.63 -32.27
CA ASP A 306 -5.84 -24.36 -31.57
C ASP A 306 -5.95 -22.98 -30.89
N LEU A 307 -5.03 -22.02 -31.13
CA LEU A 307 -5.17 -20.67 -30.59
C LEU A 307 -6.06 -19.75 -31.47
N PRO A 308 -7.03 -19.00 -30.89
CA PRO A 308 -7.82 -18.03 -31.61
C PRO A 308 -6.99 -16.80 -31.99
N MET A 309 -6.86 -16.51 -33.28
CA MET A 309 -6.27 -15.25 -33.76
C MET A 309 -7.05 -14.03 -33.23
N ASN A 310 -6.32 -13.07 -32.65
CA ASN A 310 -6.83 -11.73 -32.32
C ASN A 310 -7.39 -11.03 -33.59
N PRO A 311 -8.61 -10.47 -33.57
CA PRO A 311 -9.22 -9.82 -34.73
C PRO A 311 -8.83 -8.34 -34.82
N GLU A 312 -7.55 -8.02 -34.98
CA GLU A 312 -7.14 -6.66 -35.35
C GLU A 312 -6.04 -6.68 -36.41
N ASP A 313 -6.45 -6.88 -37.67
CA ASP A 313 -5.84 -6.19 -38.80
C ASP A 313 -6.81 -6.22 -39.99
N GLY A 314 -7.58 -5.14 -40.11
CA GLY A 314 -8.50 -4.89 -41.21
C GLY A 314 -7.73 -4.53 -42.49
N GLU A 315 -8.01 -5.31 -43.53
CA GLU A 315 -7.53 -5.21 -44.90
C GLU A 315 -7.71 -3.81 -45.54
N ASP A 316 -6.75 -3.37 -46.35
CA ASP A 316 -6.89 -3.25 -47.82
C ASP A 316 -5.97 -2.19 -48.46
N SER A 317 -5.05 -2.62 -49.32
CA SER A 317 -5.12 -2.28 -50.75
C SER A 317 -4.04 -3.00 -51.57
N GLU A 318 -4.53 -3.81 -52.52
CA GLU A 318 -3.73 -4.59 -53.46
C GLU A 318 -3.00 -3.77 -54.55
N ALA A 319 -2.01 -4.48 -55.10
CA ALA A 319 -1.58 -4.53 -56.51
C ALA A 319 -0.45 -3.59 -56.95
N ASP A 320 0.72 -4.17 -57.26
CA ASP A 320 1.18 -4.28 -58.65
C ASP A 320 2.29 -5.34 -58.79
N THR A 321 2.31 -5.94 -59.98
CA THR A 321 3.01 -7.13 -60.43
C THR A 321 4.43 -6.89 -60.98
N THR A 322 5.11 -8.01 -61.31
CA THR A 322 6.39 -8.22 -62.03
C THR A 322 7.61 -8.41 -61.12
N GLY A 323 8.49 -9.39 -61.26
CA GLY A 323 8.68 -10.42 -62.27
C GLY A 323 10.16 -10.87 -62.21
N GLU A 324 10.36 -12.17 -61.99
CA GLU A 324 11.55 -13.00 -62.23
C GLU A 324 12.77 -13.01 -61.26
N PRO A 325 13.44 -14.18 -61.14
CA PRO A 325 14.41 -14.51 -60.09
C PRO A 325 15.86 -14.38 -60.58
N GLU A 326 16.86 -14.47 -59.69
CA GLU A 326 18.13 -15.19 -59.94
C GLU A 326 19.12 -15.10 -58.75
N LEU A 327 19.63 -16.29 -58.36
CA LEU A 327 21.03 -16.64 -58.05
C LEU A 327 21.73 -16.13 -56.76
N ALA A 328 21.94 -17.08 -55.83
CA ALA A 328 23.21 -17.22 -55.11
C ALA A 328 24.28 -17.82 -56.06
N PRO A 329 25.61 -17.63 -55.82
CA PRO A 329 26.30 -18.53 -54.87
C PRO A 329 27.55 -17.97 -54.13
N ASP A 330 27.90 -18.68 -53.04
CA ASP A 330 29.22 -19.07 -52.51
C ASP A 330 30.40 -18.07 -52.41
N SER A 331 31.02 -17.97 -51.22
CA SER A 331 32.26 -18.71 -50.88
C SER A 331 33.00 -18.19 -49.64
N ASP A 332 33.35 -19.15 -48.76
CA ASP A 332 34.60 -19.35 -47.99
C ASP A 332 35.44 -18.17 -47.48
N SER A 333 35.77 -18.20 -46.17
CA SER A 333 37.11 -18.64 -45.71
C SER A 333 37.43 -18.23 -44.26
N SER A 334 37.82 -19.25 -43.51
CA SER A 334 38.61 -19.33 -42.28
C SER A 334 39.66 -18.23 -41.99
N GLY A 335 39.93 -18.01 -40.70
CA GLY A 335 41.15 -17.34 -40.21
C GLY A 335 41.29 -17.29 -38.69
N SER A 336 41.83 -18.36 -38.10
CA SER A 336 42.36 -18.46 -36.72
C SER A 336 43.49 -17.44 -36.47
N GLN A 337 43.61 -16.90 -35.24
CA GLN A 337 44.84 -16.92 -34.40
C GLN A 337 44.80 -15.91 -33.22
N SER A 338 44.84 -16.43 -31.98
CA SER A 338 45.70 -15.91 -30.89
C SER A 338 47.13 -16.48 -31.09
N PRO A 339 48.22 -16.15 -30.33
CA PRO A 339 48.27 -15.54 -28.98
C PRO A 339 49.50 -14.63 -28.66
N THR A 340 49.65 -14.30 -27.35
CA THR A 340 50.89 -13.90 -26.60
C THR A 340 51.29 -12.41 -26.69
N ASN A 341 51.94 -11.74 -25.72
CA ASN A 341 52.54 -12.06 -24.41
C ASN A 341 52.85 -10.72 -23.68
N GLU A 342 53.23 -10.83 -22.40
CA GLU A 342 54.12 -9.93 -21.60
C GLU A 342 53.53 -8.63 -21.02
N THR A 343 53.45 -8.36 -19.70
CA THR A 343 54.25 -8.55 -18.45
C THR A 343 54.81 -7.21 -17.94
N ASP A 344 54.85 -7.11 -16.60
CA ASP A 344 55.65 -6.21 -15.75
C ASP A 344 55.16 -4.75 -15.63
N ASP A 345 55.22 -4.03 -14.50
CA ASP A 345 55.89 -4.24 -13.21
C ASP A 345 55.24 -3.32 -12.14
N SER A 346 55.32 -3.81 -10.90
CA SER A 346 55.26 -3.21 -9.57
C SER A 346 55.45 -1.69 -9.38
N SER A 347 54.81 -1.13 -8.34
CA SER A 347 55.52 -0.71 -7.11
C SER A 347 54.64 0.06 -6.13
N ALA A 348 54.80 -0.32 -4.87
CA ALA A 348 54.24 0.21 -3.63
C ALA A 348 54.60 1.66 -3.28
N GLY A 349 53.83 2.23 -2.35
CA GLY A 349 54.16 3.43 -1.57
C GLY A 349 53.28 3.53 -0.32
N ASN A 350 53.88 3.24 0.85
CA ASN A 350 53.32 3.21 2.20
C ASN A 350 53.19 4.60 2.88
N GLU A 351 52.10 4.78 3.67
CA GLU A 351 52.01 5.34 5.07
C GLU A 351 52.38 6.83 5.35
N PRO A 352 52.09 7.45 6.54
CA PRO A 352 51.04 7.26 7.58
C PRO A 352 50.42 8.56 8.23
N LEU A 353 49.33 8.37 9.01
CA LEU A 353 48.87 8.92 10.32
C LEU A 353 49.28 10.32 10.88
N GLU A 354 48.31 11.08 11.42
CA GLU A 354 48.22 11.81 12.74
C GLU A 354 46.71 12.17 12.96
N ASP A 355 45.94 11.89 14.01
CA ASP A 355 45.95 11.98 15.50
C ASP A 355 45.33 13.25 16.15
N SER A 356 44.33 12.97 17.01
CA SER A 356 43.77 13.63 18.21
C SER A 356 43.33 15.11 18.27
N SER A 357 42.07 15.34 18.72
CA SER A 357 41.76 15.69 20.14
C SER A 357 40.34 16.28 20.42
N VAL A 358 39.58 15.55 21.26
CA VAL A 358 38.81 15.95 22.46
C VAL A 358 37.91 17.22 22.49
N GLY A 359 36.59 16.96 22.67
CA GLY A 359 35.79 17.51 23.78
C GLY A 359 34.69 18.54 23.48
N LEU A 360 33.41 18.21 23.73
CA LEU A 360 32.61 18.73 24.86
C LEU A 360 31.18 18.17 24.86
N VAL A 361 30.78 17.62 26.00
CA VAL A 361 29.39 17.31 26.38
C VAL A 361 28.66 18.61 26.70
N GLN A 362 27.43 18.79 26.20
CA GLN A 362 26.54 19.83 26.71
C GLN A 362 25.10 19.31 26.82
N THR A 363 24.70 19.05 28.06
CA THR A 363 23.31 18.89 28.50
C THR A 363 22.55 20.23 28.40
N GLY A 364 21.29 20.21 27.97
CA GLY A 364 20.44 21.39 28.01
C GLY A 364 18.96 21.08 27.79
N ALA A 365 18.22 20.96 28.90
CA ALA A 365 16.77 20.96 28.96
C ALA A 365 16.17 22.37 28.69
N ASN A 366 14.88 22.37 28.31
CA ASN A 366 13.88 23.45 28.25
C ASN A 366 13.89 24.39 27.03
N ALA A 367 12.81 24.38 26.24
CA ALA A 367 11.70 25.32 26.42
C ALA A 367 10.59 25.12 25.37
N SER A 368 9.35 24.98 25.85
CA SER A 368 8.12 25.13 25.08
C SER A 368 8.10 26.49 24.35
N GLY A 369 7.86 26.46 23.03
CA GLY A 369 7.72 27.63 22.18
C GLY A 369 6.47 27.51 21.32
N CYS A 370 5.36 28.05 21.82
CA CYS A 370 4.12 28.25 21.07
C CYS A 370 4.37 29.27 19.95
N SER A 371 4.21 28.84 18.69
CA SER A 371 4.20 29.73 17.52
C SER A 371 2.76 29.90 17.02
N ILE A 372 2.20 31.09 17.22
CA ILE A 372 0.97 31.54 16.56
C ILE A 372 1.40 32.46 15.41
N GLY A 373 1.02 32.12 14.18
CA GLY A 373 1.09 33.07 13.07
C GLY A 373 0.86 32.47 11.69
N GLY A 374 -0.38 32.51 11.21
CA GLY A 374 -0.68 32.26 9.80
C GLY A 374 -2.17 31.99 9.53
N THR A 375 -3.00 33.03 9.53
CA THR A 375 -4.44 32.91 9.22
C THR A 375 -4.66 32.71 7.71
N SER A 376 -4.98 31.49 7.30
CA SER A 376 -5.68 31.23 6.03
C SER A 376 -7.14 31.63 6.22
N ILE A 377 -7.55 32.76 5.65
CA ILE A 377 -8.95 33.20 5.66
C ILE A 377 -9.71 32.33 4.67
N ASP A 378 -10.59 31.51 5.22
CA ASP A 378 -11.53 30.66 4.51
C ASP A 378 -12.60 31.52 3.82
N LEU A 379 -12.42 31.78 2.51
CA LEU A 379 -13.25 32.70 1.71
C LEU A 379 -14.62 32.11 1.31
N LEU A 380 -14.94 30.87 1.70
CA LEU A 380 -16.19 30.20 1.36
C LEU A 380 -17.41 30.70 2.17
N LEU A 381 -17.20 31.08 3.44
CA LEU A 381 -18.27 31.54 4.34
C LEU A 381 -18.84 32.94 4.01
N PRO A 382 -18.06 33.97 3.63
CA PRO A 382 -18.63 35.26 3.22
C PRO A 382 -19.32 35.22 1.83
N LEU A 383 -18.98 34.24 0.98
CA LEU A 383 -19.52 34.10 -0.37
C LEU A 383 -20.95 33.49 -0.37
N LEU A 384 -21.20 32.53 0.53
CA LEU A 384 -22.55 32.00 0.80
C LEU A 384 -23.48 33.04 1.45
N ALA A 385 -22.94 33.92 2.31
CA ALA A 385 -23.72 35.00 2.92
C ALA A 385 -24.21 36.03 1.89
N LEU A 386 -23.43 36.34 0.86
CA LEU A 386 -23.83 37.28 -0.21
C LEU A 386 -24.88 36.69 -1.17
N LEU A 387 -24.86 35.38 -1.42
CA LEU A 387 -25.86 34.72 -2.28
C LEU A 387 -27.26 34.71 -1.63
N SER A 388 -27.33 34.59 -0.31
CA SER A 388 -28.61 34.56 0.42
C SER A 388 -29.37 35.91 0.42
N ILE A 389 -28.66 37.03 0.31
CA ILE A 389 -29.27 38.37 0.27
C ILE A 389 -29.87 38.67 -1.12
N ALA A 390 -29.34 38.07 -2.19
CA ALA A 390 -29.86 38.26 -3.54
C ALA A 390 -31.18 37.50 -3.79
N VAL A 391 -31.41 36.37 -3.12
CA VAL A 391 -32.62 35.54 -3.31
C VAL A 391 -33.84 36.08 -2.55
N LEU A 392 -33.65 36.84 -1.46
CA LEU A 392 -34.74 37.47 -0.69
C LEU A 392 -35.17 38.86 -1.20
N GLY A 393 -34.41 39.47 -2.13
CA GLY A 393 -34.72 40.79 -2.71
C GLY A 393 -35.70 40.77 -3.89
N TRP A 394 -36.07 39.60 -4.42
CA TRP A 394 -36.81 39.48 -5.68
C TRP A 394 -38.23 38.94 -5.52
N ARG A 395 -38.99 39.43 -4.53
CA ARG A 395 -40.42 39.13 -4.41
C ARG A 395 -41.31 40.29 -3.96
N MET A 396 -41.14 41.50 -4.50
CA MET A 396 -42.18 42.56 -4.56
C MET A 396 -41.80 43.46 -5.76
N THR A 397 -42.57 43.69 -6.83
CA THR A 397 -43.94 44.21 -6.92
C THR A 397 -44.35 44.23 -8.40
N LEU A 398 -45.42 43.55 -8.80
CA LEU A 398 -46.21 43.90 -9.98
C LEU A 398 -47.68 43.56 -9.69
N ARG A 399 -48.41 44.51 -9.08
CA ARG A 399 -49.88 44.49 -9.07
C ARG A 399 -50.38 45.69 -9.88
N ARG A 400 -50.83 45.39 -11.09
CA ARG A 400 -51.43 46.30 -12.08
C ARG A 400 -52.81 46.74 -11.55
N VAL A 401 -53.01 48.04 -11.32
CA VAL A 401 -54.34 48.62 -11.14
C VAL A 401 -54.91 48.93 -12.53
N ARG A 402 -56.17 48.55 -12.76
CA ARG A 402 -56.95 48.84 -13.96
C ARG A 402 -57.43 50.29 -13.97
#